data_AF-A0ABD3SKB1-F1
#
_entry.id   AF-A0ABD3SKB1-F1
#
_cell.length_a   1.000
_cell.length_b   1.000
_cell.length_c   1.000
_cell.angle_alpha   90.00
_cell.angle_beta   90.00
_cell.angle_gamma   90.00
#
_symmetry.space_group_name_H-M   'P 1'
#
loop_
_entity.id
_entity.type
_entity.pdbx_description
1 polymer ?
#
loop_
_entity_poly.entity_id
_entity_poly.type
_entity_poly.pdbx_seq_one_letter_code
_entity_poly.pdbx_strand_id
1 'polypeptide(L)'
;MAPTISSLLLILIQFFFLFPISLITSSPIPQDPELVVQEVHRKLNDSRRKLGFLSCNTGNPIDDCWRCDPNWEQHRQKLADCAIGFGKNAIGGRDGKIYVVTDSGDYDAVNPKPGTLRHAVIQDEPLWIIFARDMVIQLKEELIMNSFKTIDGRGASVHIANGPCITIQFVTNIIIHGVHIHDCKQGGNAMVRDSPKHFGWRTVSDGDGVSIFGGSHVWVDHCSLSNCKDGLVDAIYGSTAITISNNYMTHHDKVMLLGHSDSYSKDKGMQVTIAFNHFGEGLVQRMPRCRHGYFHVVNNDYTHWEMYAIGGSASPTINSQGNRFLAPDNRFSKEVTKYEDAPENEWKNWNWRSEGDLMLNGAYFTSSGAGASSSYAKASSLGARPSTLISSITSGSGALNCRKGSRC
;
A
#
# COMPACT_ATOMS: atom_id res chain seq x y z
N MET A 1 -73.15 33.84 38.47
CA MET A 1 -73.24 34.51 37.15
C MET A 1 -72.04 34.03 36.34
N ALA A 2 -72.25 33.24 35.29
CA ALA A 2 -71.19 32.82 34.36
C ALA A 2 -70.60 34.05 33.66
N PRO A 3 -69.37 34.03 33.12
CA PRO A 3 -69.17 33.38 31.80
C PRO A 3 -67.79 32.75 31.51
N THR A 4 -67.79 31.81 30.55
CA THR A 4 -66.73 31.50 29.53
C THR A 4 -65.37 30.97 30.03
N ILE A 5 -64.70 29.98 29.42
CA ILE A 5 -64.15 29.96 28.06
C ILE A 5 -63.87 28.50 27.64
N SER A 6 -64.06 28.26 26.34
CA SER A 6 -63.82 27.06 25.52
C SER A 6 -62.44 26.40 25.70
N SER A 7 -62.42 25.08 25.88
CA SER A 7 -61.21 24.25 25.84
C SER A 7 -60.88 23.84 24.40
N LEU A 8 -59.92 24.51 23.78
CA LEU A 8 -59.33 24.11 22.50
C LEU A 8 -58.20 23.09 22.76
N LEU A 9 -58.42 21.84 22.37
CA LEU A 9 -57.43 20.76 22.44
C LEU A 9 -56.40 20.96 21.32
N LEU A 10 -55.23 21.53 21.64
CA LEU A 10 -54.09 21.56 20.71
C LEU A 10 -53.38 20.20 20.74
N ILE A 11 -53.52 19.44 19.65
CA ILE A 11 -52.69 18.27 19.36
C ILE A 11 -51.33 18.78 18.86
N LEU A 12 -50.31 18.71 19.72
CA LEU A 12 -48.91 18.92 19.34
C LEU A 12 -48.39 17.67 18.63
N ILE A 13 -48.42 17.69 17.29
CA ILE A 13 -47.69 16.70 16.48
C ILE A 13 -46.20 17.07 16.55
N GLN A 14 -45.44 16.36 17.39
CA GLN A 14 -43.99 16.38 17.32
C GLN A 14 -43.56 15.60 16.06
N PHE A 15 -43.16 16.33 15.02
CA PHE A 15 -42.39 15.77 13.92
C PHE A 15 -41.01 15.36 14.45
N PHE A 16 -40.85 14.09 14.80
CA PHE A 16 -39.54 13.45 14.84
C PHE A 16 -38.99 13.44 13.42
N PHE A 17 -38.13 14.41 13.09
CA PHE A 17 -37.24 14.29 11.96
C PHE A 17 -36.24 13.17 12.27
N LEU A 18 -36.61 11.94 11.91
CA LEU A 18 -35.68 10.85 11.70
C LEU A 18 -34.80 11.26 10.50
N PHE A 19 -33.72 11.99 10.76
CA PHE A 19 -32.62 12.06 9.81
C PHE A 19 -32.08 10.62 9.67
N PRO A 20 -32.11 10.01 8.48
CA PRO A 20 -31.37 8.78 8.29
C PRO A 20 -29.90 9.17 8.41
N ILE A 21 -29.26 8.77 9.50
CA ILE A 21 -27.80 8.70 9.56
C ILE A 21 -27.43 7.71 8.45
N SER A 22 -27.08 8.26 7.30
CA SER A 22 -26.51 7.50 6.21
C SER A 22 -25.14 7.08 6.70
N LEU A 23 -25.06 5.89 7.30
CA LEU A 23 -23.80 5.16 7.37
C LEU A 23 -23.36 4.99 5.91
N ILE A 24 -22.48 5.87 5.45
CA ILE A 24 -21.77 5.70 4.18
C ILE A 24 -20.80 4.54 4.43
N THR A 25 -21.31 3.32 4.39
CA THR A 25 -20.47 2.14 4.14
C THR A 25 -20.05 2.27 2.68
N SER A 26 -18.88 2.87 2.45
CA SER A 26 -18.22 2.78 1.14
C SER A 26 -17.75 1.35 0.96
N SER A 27 -18.68 0.45 0.66
CA SER A 27 -18.33 -0.83 0.07
C SER A 27 -17.60 -0.49 -1.23
N PRO A 28 -16.32 -0.87 -1.39
CA PRO A 28 -15.63 -0.60 -2.63
C PRO A 28 -16.37 -1.38 -3.72
N ILE A 29 -17.10 -0.68 -4.58
CA ILE A 29 -17.63 -1.27 -5.81
C ILE A 29 -16.40 -1.83 -6.53
N PRO A 30 -16.33 -3.15 -6.82
CA PRO A 30 -15.20 -3.71 -7.53
C PRO A 30 -15.06 -2.96 -8.86
N GLN A 31 -14.04 -2.13 -8.99
CA GLN A 31 -13.72 -1.50 -10.27
C GLN A 31 -13.28 -2.63 -11.19
N ASP A 32 -13.69 -2.58 -12.46
CA ASP A 32 -13.17 -3.51 -13.47
C ASP A 32 -11.64 -3.41 -13.47
N PRO A 33 -10.91 -4.48 -13.08
CA PRO A 33 -9.46 -4.45 -12.98
C PRO A 33 -8.79 -3.96 -14.25
N GLU A 34 -9.36 -4.30 -15.40
CA GLU A 34 -8.81 -3.96 -16.71
C GLU A 34 -8.88 -2.45 -16.99
N LEU A 35 -9.92 -1.76 -16.51
CA LEU A 35 -10.02 -0.30 -16.63
C LEU A 35 -8.97 0.42 -15.77
N VAL A 36 -8.66 -0.13 -14.59
CA VAL A 36 -7.61 0.42 -13.73
C VAL A 36 -6.23 0.23 -14.36
N VAL A 37 -5.97 -0.94 -14.93
CA VAL A 37 -4.74 -1.21 -15.70
C VAL A 37 -4.61 -0.26 -16.90
N GLN A 38 -5.70 -0.04 -17.66
CA GLN A 38 -5.73 0.95 -18.74
C GLN A 38 -5.36 2.36 -18.28
N GLU A 39 -5.89 2.78 -17.13
CA GLU A 39 -5.56 4.08 -16.56
C GLU A 39 -4.10 4.19 -16.13
N VAL A 40 -3.54 3.14 -15.54
CA VAL A 40 -2.11 3.06 -15.23
C VAL A 40 -1.30 3.28 -16.50
N HIS A 41 -1.58 2.56 -17.59
CA HIS A 41 -0.85 2.76 -18.85
C HIS A 41 -1.01 4.17 -19.43
N ARG A 42 -2.21 4.77 -19.32
CA ARG A 42 -2.41 6.17 -19.72
C ARG A 42 -1.52 7.12 -18.93
N LYS A 43 -1.44 6.97 -17.60
CA LYS A 43 -0.57 7.79 -16.73
C LYS A 43 0.91 7.61 -17.09
N LEU A 44 1.34 6.37 -17.38
CA LEU A 44 2.71 6.08 -17.85
C LEU A 44 3.03 6.80 -19.16
N ASN A 45 2.08 6.81 -20.11
CA ASN A 45 2.23 7.51 -21.38
C ASN A 45 2.18 9.04 -21.27
N ASP A 46 1.35 9.59 -20.39
CA ASP A 46 1.31 11.04 -20.17
C ASP A 46 2.65 11.54 -19.62
N SER A 47 3.24 10.81 -18.69
CA SER A 47 4.60 11.08 -18.19
C SER A 47 5.67 10.89 -19.28
N ARG A 48 5.43 10.15 -20.38
CA ARG A 48 6.35 10.13 -21.56
C ARG A 48 6.28 11.43 -22.38
N ARG A 49 5.09 12.03 -22.48
CA ARG A 49 4.81 13.15 -23.40
C ARG A 49 4.99 14.53 -22.77
N LYS A 50 5.04 14.63 -21.45
CA LYS A 50 5.28 15.90 -20.74
C LYS A 50 6.74 16.34 -20.92
N LEU A 51 6.97 17.21 -21.91
CA LEU A 51 8.22 17.96 -22.15
C LEU A 51 8.26 19.30 -21.39
N GLY A 52 7.44 19.47 -20.36
CA GLY A 52 7.30 20.74 -19.64
C GLY A 52 8.46 21.02 -18.69
N PHE A 53 8.83 22.29 -18.51
CA PHE A 53 9.85 22.77 -17.56
C PHE A 53 9.59 22.38 -16.08
N LEU A 54 8.38 21.87 -15.77
CA LEU A 54 7.91 21.54 -14.43
C LEU A 54 7.80 20.02 -14.14
N SER A 55 8.14 19.11 -15.05
CA SER A 55 8.15 17.66 -14.76
C SER A 55 9.52 17.18 -14.29
N CYS A 56 9.58 16.26 -13.32
CA CYS A 56 10.86 15.66 -12.88
C CYS A 56 11.54 14.89 -14.02
N ASN A 57 10.77 14.47 -15.03
CA ASN A 57 11.21 13.69 -16.19
C ASN A 57 11.95 12.41 -15.78
N THR A 58 11.61 11.85 -14.61
CA THR A 58 12.17 10.59 -14.11
C THR A 58 11.67 9.40 -14.92
N GLY A 59 10.52 9.56 -15.59
CA GLY A 59 9.81 8.47 -16.24
C GLY A 59 8.86 7.73 -15.30
N ASN A 60 8.86 8.07 -14.02
CA ASN A 60 7.93 7.58 -13.02
C ASN A 60 6.79 8.59 -12.84
N PRO A 61 5.54 8.29 -13.25
CA PRO A 61 4.42 9.22 -13.16
C PRO A 61 4.03 9.57 -11.72
N ILE A 62 4.36 8.73 -10.73
CA ILE A 62 4.11 9.01 -9.31
C ILE A 62 5.03 10.14 -8.86
N ASP A 63 6.35 9.96 -9.02
CA ASP A 63 7.35 10.96 -8.65
C ASP A 63 7.22 12.23 -9.48
N ASP A 64 6.99 12.10 -10.80
CA ASP A 64 6.83 13.23 -11.72
C ASP A 64 5.63 14.13 -11.35
N CYS A 65 4.68 13.65 -10.55
CA CYS A 65 3.49 14.38 -10.13
C CYS A 65 3.75 15.36 -8.96
N TRP A 66 4.68 15.03 -8.05
CA TRP A 66 4.92 15.83 -6.84
C TRP A 66 6.38 16.23 -6.60
N ARG A 67 7.35 15.39 -6.97
CA ARG A 67 8.73 15.48 -6.51
C ARG A 67 9.46 16.74 -7.01
N CYS A 68 9.08 17.23 -8.18
CA CYS A 68 9.62 18.44 -8.81
C CYS A 68 9.15 19.74 -8.16
N ASP A 69 8.13 19.69 -7.30
CA ASP A 69 7.62 20.86 -6.60
C ASP A 69 8.70 21.36 -5.63
N PRO A 70 9.35 22.51 -5.89
CA PRO A 70 10.35 23.05 -4.97
C PRO A 70 9.74 23.44 -3.61
N ASN A 71 8.40 23.56 -3.55
CA ASN A 71 7.61 23.91 -2.37
C ASN A 71 6.82 22.69 -1.85
N TRP A 72 7.28 21.46 -2.10
CA TRP A 72 6.62 20.24 -1.61
C TRP A 72 6.38 20.27 -0.09
N GLU A 73 7.20 21.00 0.68
CA GLU A 73 7.01 21.16 2.13
C GLU A 73 5.73 21.94 2.45
N GLN A 74 5.41 23.00 1.69
CA GLN A 74 4.17 23.76 1.85
C GLN A 74 2.98 23.03 1.21
N HIS A 75 3.24 22.15 0.24
CA HIS A 75 2.21 21.41 -0.52
C HIS A 75 2.23 19.90 -0.22
N ARG A 76 2.58 19.48 1.00
CA ARG A 76 2.78 18.06 1.34
C ARG A 76 1.64 17.16 0.89
N GLN A 77 0.42 17.62 1.13
CA GLN A 77 -0.83 16.91 0.86
C GLN A 77 -1.08 16.66 -0.63
N LYS A 78 -0.44 17.41 -1.55
CA LYS A 78 -0.49 17.18 -3.00
C LYS A 78 -0.03 15.77 -3.39
N LEU A 79 0.84 15.15 -2.58
CA LEU A 79 1.27 13.75 -2.78
C LEU A 79 0.07 12.81 -2.94
N ALA A 80 -1.01 13.00 -2.18
CA ALA A 80 -2.18 12.12 -2.20
C ALA A 80 -2.92 12.08 -3.55
N ASP A 81 -2.67 13.03 -4.44
CA ASP A 81 -3.26 13.06 -5.79
C ASP A 81 -2.40 12.32 -6.84
N CYS A 82 -1.24 11.79 -6.42
CA CYS A 82 -0.22 11.22 -7.32
C CYS A 82 -0.22 9.69 -7.38
N ALA A 83 -0.99 9.03 -6.52
CA ALA A 83 -1.14 7.57 -6.56
C ALA A 83 -1.71 7.10 -7.91
N ILE A 84 -1.28 5.92 -8.34
CA ILE A 84 -1.81 5.22 -9.52
C ILE A 84 -2.31 3.85 -9.13
N GLY A 85 -2.93 3.13 -10.07
CA GLY A 85 -3.34 1.75 -9.85
C GLY A 85 -4.55 1.62 -8.93
N PHE A 86 -4.69 0.47 -8.30
CA PHE A 86 -5.85 0.15 -7.47
C PHE A 86 -5.95 1.02 -6.20
N GLY A 87 -4.81 1.44 -5.65
CA GLY A 87 -4.72 2.38 -4.53
C GLY A 87 -4.82 3.86 -4.90
N LYS A 88 -5.10 4.23 -6.15
CA LYS A 88 -5.15 5.64 -6.60
C LYS A 88 -6.09 6.55 -5.80
N ASN A 89 -7.09 5.96 -5.14
CA ASN A 89 -8.09 6.67 -4.34
C ASN A 89 -7.73 6.72 -2.84
N ALA A 90 -6.56 6.21 -2.43
CA ALA A 90 -6.07 6.34 -1.06
C ALA A 90 -5.72 7.80 -0.77
N ILE A 91 -6.66 8.56 -0.21
CA ILE A 91 -6.43 10.00 0.04
C ILE A 91 -5.69 10.28 1.35
N GLY A 92 -5.49 9.25 2.19
CA GLY A 92 -4.82 9.41 3.48
C GLY A 92 -5.47 10.49 4.35
N GLY A 93 -4.64 11.35 4.93
CA GLY A 93 -5.06 12.53 5.68
C GLY A 93 -5.06 13.84 4.89
N ARG A 94 -5.21 13.81 3.55
CA ARG A 94 -5.08 15.00 2.66
C ARG A 94 -5.96 16.18 3.08
N ASP A 95 -7.18 15.91 3.55
CA ASP A 95 -8.15 16.95 3.89
C ASP A 95 -8.14 17.27 5.41
N GLY A 96 -7.11 16.78 6.11
CA GLY A 96 -6.88 16.92 7.53
C GLY A 96 -5.89 18.01 7.90
N LYS A 97 -5.70 18.18 9.22
CA LYS A 97 -4.64 19.05 9.74
C LYS A 97 -3.30 18.33 9.70
N ILE A 98 -2.21 19.11 9.63
CA ILE A 98 -0.87 18.59 9.85
C ILE A 98 -0.69 18.30 11.35
N TYR A 99 -0.32 17.07 11.68
CA TYR A 99 0.12 16.66 13.01
C TYR A 99 1.63 16.49 13.01
N VAL A 100 2.34 17.14 13.94
CA VAL A 100 3.80 17.03 14.04
C VAL A 100 4.16 16.12 15.20
N VAL A 101 4.76 14.98 14.89
CA VAL A 101 5.36 14.08 15.90
C VAL A 101 6.63 14.77 16.42
N THR A 102 6.65 15.00 17.73
CA THR A 102 7.75 15.66 18.46
C THR A 102 8.41 14.75 19.49
N ASP A 103 7.76 13.62 19.82
CA ASP A 103 8.23 12.61 20.76
C ASP A 103 8.23 11.23 20.06
N SER A 104 9.38 10.57 20.05
CA SER A 104 9.55 9.23 19.47
C SER A 104 9.21 8.10 20.43
N GLY A 105 8.83 8.41 21.68
CA GLY A 105 8.46 7.43 22.69
C GLY A 105 7.09 6.77 22.45
N ASP A 106 6.97 5.53 22.92
CA ASP A 106 5.73 4.73 22.85
C ASP A 106 5.51 3.96 24.16
N TYR A 107 5.50 4.66 25.30
CA TYR A 107 5.57 4.03 26.63
C TYR A 107 4.28 3.30 27.05
N ASP A 108 3.12 3.75 26.54
CA ASP A 108 1.79 3.24 26.92
C ASP A 108 0.93 3.10 25.65
N ALA A 109 0.65 1.86 25.27
CA ALA A 109 -0.16 1.53 24.10
C ALA A 109 -1.66 1.84 24.29
N VAL A 110 -2.10 2.06 25.53
CA VAL A 110 -3.47 2.43 25.89
C VAL A 110 -3.62 3.93 26.07
N ASN A 111 -2.63 4.65 26.58
CA ASN A 111 -2.72 6.10 26.81
C ASN A 111 -1.57 6.87 26.15
N PRO A 112 -1.51 6.89 24.80
CA PRO A 112 -0.44 7.58 24.10
C PRO A 112 -0.50 9.09 24.34
N LYS A 113 0.66 9.71 24.55
CA LYS A 113 0.75 11.16 24.81
C LYS A 113 0.62 11.97 23.52
N PRO A 114 -0.06 13.13 23.52
CA PRO A 114 0.04 14.08 22.42
C PRO A 114 1.52 14.40 22.10
N GLY A 115 1.86 14.50 20.82
CA GLY A 115 3.22 14.61 20.31
C GLY A 115 3.82 13.27 19.84
N THR A 116 3.23 12.12 20.19
CA THR A 116 3.70 10.80 19.75
C THR A 116 3.03 10.33 18.47
N LEU A 117 3.68 9.42 17.73
CA LEU A 117 3.09 8.79 16.54
C LEU A 117 1.81 8.00 16.88
N ARG A 118 1.81 7.22 17.98
CA ARG A 118 0.63 6.45 18.40
C ARG A 118 -0.57 7.33 18.67
N HIS A 119 -0.37 8.47 19.35
CA HIS A 119 -1.47 9.41 19.56
C HIS A 119 -2.00 9.94 18.23
N ALA A 120 -1.13 10.27 17.27
CA ALA A 120 -1.54 10.83 15.99
C ALA A 120 -2.42 9.86 15.18
N VAL A 121 -2.00 8.60 15.05
CA VAL A 121 -2.65 7.65 14.12
C VAL A 121 -4.03 7.18 14.58
N ILE A 122 -4.35 7.30 15.87
CA ILE A 122 -5.63 6.86 16.42
C ILE A 122 -6.72 7.95 16.36
N GLN A 123 -6.41 9.20 16.02
CA GLN A 123 -7.41 10.28 16.08
C GLN A 123 -8.58 10.02 15.11
N ASP A 124 -9.77 10.54 15.43
CA ASP A 124 -10.96 10.37 14.61
C ASP A 124 -10.88 11.21 13.33
N GLU A 125 -10.33 12.42 13.42
CA GLU A 125 -10.18 13.30 12.28
C GLU A 125 -9.08 12.84 11.30
N PRO A 126 -9.20 13.20 10.01
CA PRO A 126 -8.11 13.01 9.07
C PRO A 126 -6.85 13.76 9.53
N LEU A 127 -5.68 13.12 9.45
CA LEU A 127 -4.40 13.74 9.84
C LEU A 127 -3.28 13.43 8.85
N TRP A 128 -2.55 14.48 8.48
CA TRP A 128 -1.28 14.38 7.75
C TRP A 128 -0.14 14.45 8.75
N ILE A 129 0.45 13.30 9.08
CA ILE A 129 1.39 13.13 10.18
C ILE A 129 2.82 13.29 9.65
N ILE A 130 3.54 14.26 10.17
CA ILE A 130 4.95 14.55 9.83
C ILE A 130 5.82 14.49 11.08
N PHE A 131 7.14 14.55 10.90
CA PHE A 131 8.11 14.41 11.98
C PHE A 131 8.94 15.68 12.14
N ALA A 132 9.12 16.13 13.38
CA ALA A 132 9.84 17.37 13.69
C ALA A 132 11.36 17.27 13.41
N ARG A 133 11.90 16.06 13.47
CA ARG A 133 13.33 15.73 13.36
C ARG A 133 13.47 14.25 13.02
N ASP A 134 14.70 13.81 12.77
CA ASP A 134 15.04 12.40 12.64
C ASP A 134 14.65 11.64 13.91
N MET A 135 14.07 10.46 13.75
CA MET A 135 13.53 9.66 14.85
C MET A 135 13.72 8.18 14.62
N VAL A 136 14.06 7.46 15.70
CA VAL A 136 13.88 6.02 15.80
C VAL A 136 12.73 5.77 16.77
N ILE A 137 11.65 5.19 16.27
CA ILE A 137 10.43 4.90 16.99
C ILE A 137 10.39 3.38 17.22
N GLN A 138 10.66 2.99 18.46
CA GLN A 138 10.49 1.61 18.90
C GLN A 138 9.13 1.49 19.59
N LEU A 139 8.17 0.92 18.87
CA LEU A 139 6.82 0.70 19.39
C LEU A 139 6.86 -0.42 20.46
N LYS A 140 5.98 -0.31 21.46
CA LYS A 140 5.79 -1.38 22.46
C LYS A 140 4.84 -2.46 21.98
N GLU A 141 3.83 -2.05 21.23
CA GLU A 141 2.78 -2.91 20.67
C GLU A 141 2.52 -2.51 19.22
N GLU A 142 1.76 -3.33 18.47
CA GLU A 142 1.36 -2.98 17.09
C GLU A 142 0.80 -1.55 17.03
N LEU A 143 1.21 -0.78 16.02
CA LEU A 143 0.67 0.55 15.75
C LEU A 143 -0.64 0.40 14.97
N ILE A 144 -1.71 0.12 15.71
CA ILE A 144 -3.08 0.13 15.17
C ILE A 144 -3.52 1.58 14.96
N MET A 145 -4.17 1.84 13.84
CA MET A 145 -4.57 3.18 13.42
C MET A 145 -6.02 3.27 12.99
N ASN A 146 -6.56 4.48 13.04
CA ASN A 146 -7.88 4.83 12.51
C ASN A 146 -7.76 5.21 11.02
N SER A 147 -8.90 5.31 10.33
CA SER A 147 -8.97 5.69 8.90
C SER A 147 -8.46 7.12 8.65
N PHE A 148 -8.18 7.45 7.38
CA PHE A 148 -7.79 8.79 6.92
C PHE A 148 -6.49 9.32 7.55
N LYS A 149 -5.42 8.53 7.47
CA LYS A 149 -4.11 8.87 8.00
C LYS A 149 -3.06 8.84 6.91
N THR A 150 -2.19 9.84 6.92
CA THR A 150 -0.92 9.80 6.18
C THR A 150 0.22 9.83 7.16
N ILE A 151 1.13 8.85 7.10
CA ILE A 151 2.45 8.93 7.72
C ILE A 151 3.42 9.41 6.63
N ASP A 152 3.97 10.62 6.76
CA ASP A 152 4.84 11.27 5.78
C ASP A 152 6.22 11.56 6.40
N GLY A 153 7.19 10.71 6.09
CA GLY A 153 8.57 10.84 6.56
C GLY A 153 9.38 11.94 5.88
N ARG A 154 8.90 12.57 4.80
CA ARG A 154 9.70 13.55 4.05
C ARG A 154 10.14 14.72 4.94
N GLY A 155 11.43 15.04 4.90
CA GLY A 155 12.04 16.09 5.72
C GLY A 155 12.69 15.60 7.02
N ALA A 156 12.61 14.30 7.32
CA ALA A 156 13.27 13.65 8.44
C ALA A 156 13.64 12.19 8.07
N SER A 157 14.69 11.65 8.67
CA SER A 157 14.97 10.21 8.64
C SER A 157 14.20 9.53 9.78
N VAL A 158 13.16 8.78 9.42
CA VAL A 158 12.23 8.17 10.38
C VAL A 158 12.29 6.67 10.26
N HIS A 159 12.68 6.02 11.36
CA HIS A 159 12.78 4.57 11.48
C HIS A 159 11.72 4.05 12.44
N ILE A 160 10.85 3.16 11.99
CA ILE A 160 9.95 2.36 12.84
C ILE A 160 10.59 0.97 12.93
N ALA A 161 11.18 0.66 14.09
CA ALA A 161 12.08 -0.48 14.19
C ALA A 161 12.23 -1.07 15.59
N ASN A 162 12.80 -2.28 15.64
CA ASN A 162 13.20 -3.00 16.87
C ASN A 162 12.07 -3.41 17.83
N GLY A 163 10.82 -3.23 17.43
CA GLY A 163 9.60 -3.63 18.13
C GLY A 163 8.53 -4.02 17.12
N PRO A 164 7.26 -4.15 17.54
CA PRO A 164 6.14 -4.28 16.61
C PRO A 164 6.06 -3.09 15.66
N CYS A 165 5.40 -3.28 14.53
CA CYS A 165 5.32 -2.26 13.49
C CYS A 165 3.86 -1.94 13.17
N ILE A 166 3.51 -1.76 11.90
CA ILE A 166 2.29 -1.07 11.49
C ILE A 166 1.16 -2.06 11.20
N THR A 167 -0.03 -1.80 11.77
CA THR A 167 -1.22 -2.63 11.54
C THR A 167 -2.42 -1.79 11.11
N ILE A 168 -2.79 -1.92 9.83
CA ILE A 168 -3.95 -1.29 9.18
C ILE A 168 -5.10 -2.29 9.24
N GLN A 169 -5.92 -2.23 10.30
CA GLN A 169 -6.97 -3.22 10.52
C GLN A 169 -8.36 -2.60 10.38
N PHE A 170 -9.16 -3.12 9.43
CA PHE A 170 -10.55 -2.72 9.19
C PHE A 170 -10.77 -1.21 8.99
N VAL A 171 -9.75 -0.52 8.47
CA VAL A 171 -9.77 0.91 8.20
C VAL A 171 -9.47 1.20 6.74
N THR A 172 -9.73 2.43 6.32
CA THR A 172 -9.60 2.86 4.94
C THR A 172 -8.85 4.18 4.80
N ASN A 173 -8.36 4.48 3.59
CA ASN A 173 -7.69 5.73 3.24
C ASN A 173 -6.43 5.95 4.08
N ILE A 174 -5.43 5.08 3.89
CA ILE A 174 -4.15 5.16 4.57
C ILE A 174 -3.03 5.36 3.55
N ILE A 175 -2.13 6.30 3.83
CA ILE A 175 -0.88 6.48 3.10
C ILE A 175 0.28 6.29 4.08
N ILE A 176 1.22 5.41 3.74
CA ILE A 176 2.51 5.28 4.43
C ILE A 176 3.57 5.67 3.42
N HIS A 177 4.27 6.77 3.70
CA HIS A 177 5.20 7.37 2.74
C HIS A 177 6.52 7.80 3.37
N GLY A 178 7.64 7.42 2.75
CA GLY A 178 8.95 8.02 3.05
C GLY A 178 9.56 7.59 4.38
N VAL A 179 9.24 6.40 4.91
CA VAL A 179 9.74 5.91 6.20
C VAL A 179 10.57 4.63 6.06
N HIS A 180 11.49 4.40 6.99
CA HIS A 180 12.22 3.14 7.13
C HIS A 180 11.48 2.22 8.10
N ILE A 181 11.21 0.98 7.70
CA ILE A 181 10.49 -0.03 8.49
C ILE A 181 11.34 -1.30 8.54
N HIS A 182 11.94 -1.61 9.68
CA HIS A 182 12.87 -2.73 9.74
C HIS A 182 13.05 -3.31 11.13
N ASP A 183 13.61 -4.52 11.24
CA ASP A 183 13.81 -5.20 12.52
C ASP A 183 12.50 -5.31 13.32
N CYS A 184 11.37 -5.46 12.62
CA CYS A 184 10.05 -5.60 13.22
C CYS A 184 9.97 -6.92 14.00
N LYS A 185 9.34 -6.88 15.17
CA LYS A 185 9.24 -8.00 16.11
C LYS A 185 7.80 -8.25 16.48
N GLN A 186 7.52 -9.43 17.00
CA GLN A 186 6.22 -9.74 17.59
C GLN A 186 6.00 -8.87 18.83
N GLY A 187 4.77 -8.43 19.01
CA GLY A 187 4.25 -7.83 20.23
C GLY A 187 2.86 -8.37 20.51
N GLY A 188 2.27 -8.04 21.65
CA GLY A 188 0.91 -8.43 21.99
C GLY A 188 0.81 -8.99 23.39
N ASN A 189 -0.30 -9.67 23.66
CA ASN A 189 -0.78 -9.97 25.00
C ASN A 189 -0.91 -8.69 25.85
N ALA A 190 -1.46 -7.66 25.21
CA ALA A 190 -1.60 -6.33 25.77
C ALA A 190 -2.90 -5.68 25.30
N MET A 191 -3.36 -4.70 26.07
CA MET A 191 -4.40 -3.79 25.62
C MET A 191 -3.78 -2.73 24.69
N VAL A 192 -4.37 -2.50 23.52
CA VAL A 192 -3.88 -1.54 22.54
C VAL A 192 -5.03 -0.63 22.10
N ARG A 193 -4.78 0.68 22.12
CA ARG A 193 -5.73 1.69 21.64
C ARG A 193 -5.70 1.79 20.12
N ASP A 194 -6.88 1.80 19.50
CA ASP A 194 -7.07 1.96 18.04
C ASP A 194 -7.84 3.23 17.66
N SER A 195 -8.52 3.87 18.63
CA SER A 195 -9.24 5.13 18.47
C SER A 195 -9.29 5.92 19.78
N PRO A 196 -9.76 7.17 19.81
CA PRO A 196 -9.80 7.95 21.05
C PRO A 196 -10.75 7.32 22.09
N LYS A 197 -11.71 6.51 21.64
CA LYS A 197 -12.79 5.95 22.47
C LYS A 197 -12.72 4.44 22.66
N HIS A 198 -11.85 3.74 21.94
CA HIS A 198 -11.76 2.29 22.01
C HIS A 198 -10.30 1.81 22.13
N PHE A 199 -10.13 0.75 22.91
CA PHE A 199 -8.91 -0.04 23.01
C PHE A 199 -9.31 -1.49 23.29
N GLY A 200 -8.57 -2.44 22.75
CA GLY A 200 -8.92 -3.87 22.81
C GLY A 200 -7.72 -4.74 23.14
N TRP A 201 -8.00 -5.97 23.59
CA TRP A 201 -6.96 -6.97 23.82
C TRP A 201 -6.39 -7.46 22.47
N ARG A 202 -5.06 -7.45 22.36
CA ARG A 202 -4.32 -7.95 21.21
C ARG A 202 -3.54 -9.19 21.58
N THR A 203 -3.70 -10.24 20.78
CA THR A 203 -2.83 -11.42 20.85
C THR A 203 -1.48 -11.11 20.22
N VAL A 204 -0.57 -12.07 20.27
CA VAL A 204 0.75 -11.96 19.65
C VAL A 204 0.61 -11.71 18.14
N SER A 205 1.25 -10.66 17.65
CA SER A 205 1.37 -10.33 16.23
C SER A 205 2.48 -11.14 15.56
N ASP A 206 2.40 -11.27 14.24
CA ASP A 206 3.40 -12.03 13.47
C ASP A 206 4.75 -11.29 13.39
N GLY A 207 4.72 -9.96 13.53
CA GLY A 207 5.90 -9.10 13.46
C GLY A 207 6.22 -8.65 12.02
N ASP A 208 5.18 -8.44 11.22
CA ASP A 208 5.28 -7.86 9.89
C ASP A 208 5.69 -6.39 9.94
N GLY A 209 6.28 -5.88 8.85
CA GLY A 209 6.53 -4.45 8.69
C GLY A 209 5.24 -3.62 8.58
N VAL A 210 4.43 -3.95 7.57
CA VAL A 210 3.10 -3.37 7.34
C VAL A 210 2.08 -4.49 7.15
N SER A 211 1.18 -4.64 8.10
CA SER A 211 0.07 -5.61 8.05
C SER A 211 -1.24 -4.89 7.68
N ILE A 212 -1.90 -5.31 6.61
CA ILE A 212 -3.17 -4.78 6.11
C ILE A 212 -4.23 -5.87 6.25
N PHE A 213 -5.11 -5.71 7.24
CA PHE A 213 -6.11 -6.71 7.61
C PHE A 213 -7.53 -6.17 7.36
N GLY A 214 -8.18 -6.65 6.29
CA GLY A 214 -9.49 -6.14 5.85
C GLY A 214 -9.51 -4.63 5.58
N GLY A 215 -8.37 -4.04 5.18
CA GLY A 215 -8.23 -2.62 4.87
C GLY A 215 -8.51 -2.31 3.40
N SER A 216 -8.89 -1.06 3.10
CA SER A 216 -9.12 -0.63 1.72
C SER A 216 -8.57 0.77 1.43
N HIS A 217 -8.25 1.06 0.17
CA HIS A 217 -7.68 2.36 -0.22
C HIS A 217 -6.40 2.66 0.57
N VAL A 218 -5.39 1.81 0.37
CA VAL A 218 -4.10 1.89 1.04
C VAL A 218 -2.98 2.13 0.03
N TRP A 219 -2.06 3.02 0.36
CA TRP A 219 -0.88 3.29 -0.45
C TRP A 219 0.40 3.23 0.39
N VAL A 220 1.27 2.27 0.07
CA VAL A 220 2.60 2.14 0.68
C VAL A 220 3.63 2.59 -0.36
N ASP A 221 4.22 3.76 -0.14
CA ASP A 221 5.02 4.46 -1.13
C ASP A 221 6.38 4.90 -0.58
N HIS A 222 7.46 4.78 -1.36
CA HIS A 222 8.77 5.30 -0.93
C HIS A 222 9.19 4.85 0.48
N CYS A 223 8.87 3.62 0.87
CA CYS A 223 9.33 3.05 2.14
C CYS A 223 10.57 2.18 1.90
N SER A 224 11.48 2.17 2.87
CA SER A 224 12.60 1.23 2.89
C SER A 224 12.29 0.13 3.89
N LEU A 225 12.14 -1.12 3.44
CA LEU A 225 11.71 -2.24 4.26
C LEU A 225 12.74 -3.38 4.28
N SER A 226 13.02 -3.94 5.46
CA SER A 226 13.99 -5.03 5.59
C SER A 226 13.90 -5.77 6.93
N ASN A 227 14.37 -7.02 6.97
CA ASN A 227 14.65 -7.77 8.20
C ASN A 227 13.51 -7.77 9.25
N CYS A 228 12.26 -7.95 8.81
CA CYS A 228 11.13 -8.11 9.74
C CYS A 228 11.05 -9.56 10.25
N LYS A 229 10.20 -9.80 11.26
CA LYS A 229 10.09 -11.15 11.85
C LYS A 229 9.36 -12.13 10.93
N ASP A 230 8.30 -11.69 10.25
CA ASP A 230 7.58 -12.52 9.28
C ASP A 230 7.51 -11.87 7.89
N GLY A 231 6.50 -11.05 7.56
CA GLY A 231 6.36 -10.34 6.28
C GLY A 231 6.97 -8.93 6.26
N LEU A 232 7.30 -8.36 5.08
CA LEU A 232 7.53 -6.91 4.96
C LEU A 232 6.21 -6.16 4.75
N VAL A 233 5.39 -6.61 3.80
CA VAL A 233 4.07 -6.04 3.51
C VAL A 233 3.06 -7.15 3.26
N ASP A 234 2.12 -7.31 4.17
CA ASP A 234 1.10 -8.36 4.09
C ASP A 234 -0.29 -7.73 3.96
N ALA A 235 -1.10 -8.22 3.02
CA ALA A 235 -2.48 -7.79 2.83
C ALA A 235 -3.41 -8.99 2.76
N ILE A 236 -4.33 -9.09 3.72
CA ILE A 236 -5.15 -10.29 3.94
C ILE A 236 -6.59 -9.93 4.32
N TYR A 237 -7.43 -10.95 4.45
CA TYR A 237 -8.79 -10.85 5.00
C TYR A 237 -9.70 -9.88 4.23
N GLY A 238 -9.70 -9.98 2.90
CA GLY A 238 -10.53 -9.17 2.01
C GLY A 238 -10.00 -7.76 1.76
N SER A 239 -8.73 -7.49 2.09
CA SER A 239 -8.10 -6.21 1.78
C SER A 239 -8.07 -5.95 0.27
N THR A 240 -8.29 -4.71 -0.17
CA THR A 240 -8.38 -4.37 -1.60
C THR A 240 -8.12 -2.89 -1.88
N ALA A 241 -8.05 -2.49 -3.15
CA ALA A 241 -7.73 -1.12 -3.57
C ALA A 241 -6.39 -0.65 -2.98
N ILE A 242 -5.33 -1.41 -3.24
CA ILE A 242 -3.99 -1.18 -2.69
C ILE A 242 -3.00 -0.84 -3.81
N THR A 243 -2.12 0.12 -3.56
CA THR A 243 -0.91 0.34 -4.37
C THR A 243 0.31 0.24 -3.47
N ILE A 244 1.32 -0.50 -3.93
CA ILE A 244 2.63 -0.64 -3.28
C ILE A 244 3.65 -0.14 -4.30
N SER A 245 4.22 1.04 -4.08
CA SER A 245 5.08 1.67 -5.09
C SER A 245 6.36 2.31 -4.56
N ASN A 246 7.36 2.43 -5.43
CA ASN A 246 8.61 3.14 -5.12
C ASN A 246 9.33 2.64 -3.85
N ASN A 247 9.03 1.45 -3.34
CA ASN A 247 9.65 0.93 -2.13
C ASN A 247 10.99 0.29 -2.47
N TYR A 248 11.91 0.32 -1.51
CA TYR A 248 13.16 -0.43 -1.56
C TYR A 248 13.11 -1.53 -0.51
N MET A 249 13.14 -2.78 -0.95
CA MET A 249 13.00 -3.95 -0.08
C MET A 249 14.27 -4.79 -0.16
N THR A 250 14.84 -5.16 0.99
CA THR A 250 16.10 -5.92 1.06
C THR A 250 16.14 -6.86 2.28
N HIS A 251 17.09 -7.79 2.29
CA HIS A 251 17.48 -8.62 3.44
C HIS A 251 16.28 -9.26 4.15
N HIS A 252 15.49 -10.05 3.43
CA HIS A 252 14.25 -10.61 3.96
C HIS A 252 13.78 -11.86 3.20
N ASP A 253 13.27 -12.86 3.91
CA ASP A 253 12.80 -14.10 3.29
C ASP A 253 11.43 -13.93 2.62
N LYS A 254 10.41 -13.65 3.44
CA LYS A 254 9.00 -13.58 3.02
C LYS A 254 8.60 -12.13 2.75
N VAL A 255 8.82 -11.64 1.53
CA VAL A 255 8.70 -10.20 1.25
C VAL A 255 7.26 -9.68 1.34
N MET A 256 6.35 -10.23 0.54
CA MET A 256 5.00 -9.69 0.41
C MET A 256 3.96 -10.80 0.21
N LEU A 257 3.04 -10.95 1.16
CA LEU A 257 1.93 -11.91 1.08
C LEU A 257 0.60 -11.19 0.78
N LEU A 258 -0.03 -11.53 -0.34
CA LEU A 258 -1.30 -10.96 -0.75
C LEU A 258 -2.37 -12.07 -0.79
N GLY A 259 -3.12 -12.17 0.31
CA GLY A 259 -4.07 -13.24 0.61
C GLY A 259 -3.43 -14.36 1.43
N HIS A 260 -4.05 -14.72 2.55
CA HIS A 260 -3.46 -15.62 3.56
C HIS A 260 -3.83 -17.11 3.41
N SER A 261 -4.97 -17.40 2.80
CA SER A 261 -5.53 -18.75 2.78
C SER A 261 -6.20 -19.09 1.45
N ASP A 262 -5.92 -20.29 0.96
CA ASP A 262 -6.51 -20.83 -0.26
C ASP A 262 -8.03 -21.05 -0.12
N SER A 263 -8.54 -21.18 1.11
CA SER A 263 -9.97 -21.35 1.38
C SER A 263 -10.72 -20.03 1.64
N TYR A 264 -10.02 -18.90 1.75
CA TYR A 264 -10.63 -17.62 2.08
C TYR A 264 -11.12 -16.88 0.82
N SER A 265 -12.29 -17.29 0.33
CA SER A 265 -12.84 -16.83 -0.96
C SER A 265 -13.16 -15.33 -1.05
N LYS A 266 -13.23 -14.59 0.07
CA LYS A 266 -13.41 -13.13 0.03
C LYS A 266 -12.20 -12.41 -0.57
N ASP A 267 -11.02 -13.03 -0.55
CA ASP A 267 -9.81 -12.47 -1.21
C ASP A 267 -9.94 -12.43 -2.74
N LYS A 268 -10.98 -13.03 -3.35
CA LYS A 268 -11.28 -12.85 -4.79
C LYS A 268 -11.55 -11.38 -5.16
N GLY A 269 -11.99 -10.57 -4.21
CA GLY A 269 -12.18 -9.13 -4.39
C GLY A 269 -10.90 -8.29 -4.22
N MET A 270 -9.78 -8.91 -3.86
CA MET A 270 -8.51 -8.22 -3.68
C MET A 270 -7.97 -7.72 -5.02
N GLN A 271 -7.58 -6.44 -5.05
CA GLN A 271 -6.96 -5.80 -6.20
C GLN A 271 -5.75 -4.99 -5.73
N VAL A 272 -4.56 -5.31 -6.24
CA VAL A 272 -3.29 -4.68 -5.81
C VAL A 272 -2.42 -4.33 -7.01
N THR A 273 -1.88 -3.11 -7.01
CA THR A 273 -0.87 -2.66 -7.97
C THR A 273 0.49 -2.64 -7.27
N ILE A 274 1.47 -3.34 -7.84
CA ILE A 274 2.86 -3.36 -7.39
C ILE A 274 3.68 -2.68 -8.48
N ALA A 275 4.17 -1.46 -8.23
CA ALA A 275 4.80 -0.64 -9.28
C ALA A 275 6.05 0.10 -8.84
N PHE A 276 7.10 0.11 -9.67
CA PHE A 276 8.34 0.88 -9.41
C PHE A 276 9.09 0.52 -8.12
N ASN A 277 8.80 -0.63 -7.52
CA ASN A 277 9.57 -1.10 -6.38
C ASN A 277 10.92 -1.63 -6.87
N HIS A 278 11.92 -1.49 -6.02
CA HIS A 278 13.20 -2.16 -6.20
C HIS A 278 13.31 -3.29 -5.17
N PHE A 279 13.26 -4.53 -5.68
CA PHE A 279 13.52 -5.76 -4.94
C PHE A 279 15.03 -6.04 -4.98
N GLY A 280 15.68 -5.66 -3.89
CA GLY A 280 17.12 -5.55 -3.74
C GLY A 280 17.77 -6.78 -3.12
N GLU A 281 19.01 -6.60 -2.66
CA GLU A 281 19.88 -7.64 -2.10
C GLU A 281 19.23 -8.42 -0.95
N GLY A 282 19.59 -9.70 -0.83
CA GLY A 282 19.23 -10.55 0.32
C GLY A 282 17.74 -10.93 0.40
N LEU A 283 16.98 -10.77 -0.68
CA LEU A 283 15.60 -11.24 -0.77
C LEU A 283 15.53 -12.70 -1.20
N VAL A 284 14.64 -13.49 -0.58
CA VAL A 284 14.49 -14.92 -0.90
C VAL A 284 13.30 -15.15 -1.85
N GLN A 285 12.11 -14.67 -1.50
CA GLN A 285 10.86 -15.01 -2.19
C GLN A 285 9.70 -14.03 -1.93
N ARG A 286 8.55 -14.29 -2.58
CA ARG A 286 7.25 -13.60 -2.38
C ARG A 286 7.26 -12.13 -2.78
N MET A 287 7.62 -11.83 -4.02
CA MET A 287 7.68 -10.48 -4.57
C MET A 287 6.73 -10.31 -5.78
N PRO A 288 5.39 -10.46 -5.63
CA PRO A 288 4.62 -10.91 -4.46
C PRO A 288 4.36 -12.43 -4.44
N ARG A 289 3.82 -12.94 -3.33
CA ARG A 289 3.06 -14.22 -3.30
C ARG A 289 1.56 -13.92 -3.18
N CYS A 290 0.79 -14.34 -4.17
CA CYS A 290 -0.61 -13.96 -4.34
C CYS A 290 -1.60 -15.12 -4.19
N ARG A 291 -2.83 -14.81 -3.77
CA ARG A 291 -3.97 -15.73 -3.78
C ARG A 291 -5.25 -15.05 -4.25
N HIS A 292 -6.08 -15.78 -5.00
CA HIS A 292 -7.42 -15.41 -5.49
C HIS A 292 -7.53 -14.16 -6.37
N GLY A 293 -7.13 -12.99 -5.87
CA GLY A 293 -7.42 -11.68 -6.42
C GLY A 293 -6.70 -11.34 -7.73
N TYR A 294 -6.66 -10.04 -8.03
CA TYR A 294 -6.07 -9.47 -9.23
C TYR A 294 -4.86 -8.59 -8.91
N PHE A 295 -3.73 -8.90 -9.55
CA PHE A 295 -2.45 -8.30 -9.25
C PHE A 295 -1.80 -7.74 -10.51
N HIS A 296 -1.57 -6.43 -10.51
CA HIS A 296 -0.84 -5.76 -11.57
C HIS A 296 0.59 -5.47 -11.11
N VAL A 297 1.55 -6.22 -11.64
CA VAL A 297 2.97 -6.13 -11.30
C VAL A 297 3.67 -5.42 -12.45
N VAL A 298 3.97 -4.12 -12.31
CA VAL A 298 4.38 -3.29 -13.44
C VAL A 298 5.63 -2.46 -13.14
N ASN A 299 6.62 -2.49 -14.04
CA ASN A 299 7.81 -1.64 -13.98
C ASN A 299 8.61 -1.70 -12.65
N ASN A 300 8.70 -2.87 -12.02
CA ASN A 300 9.56 -3.11 -10.86
C ASN A 300 10.95 -3.63 -11.29
N ASP A 301 11.98 -3.34 -10.50
CA ASP A 301 13.34 -3.87 -10.68
C ASP A 301 13.61 -5.01 -9.69
N TYR A 302 13.80 -6.21 -10.22
CA TYR A 302 14.16 -7.40 -9.45
C TYR A 302 15.63 -7.68 -9.69
N THR A 303 16.44 -7.33 -8.70
CA THR A 303 17.90 -7.52 -8.78
C THR A 303 18.35 -8.78 -8.07
N HIS A 304 17.58 -9.27 -7.10
CA HIS A 304 17.88 -10.48 -6.35
C HIS A 304 16.59 -11.23 -5.97
N TRP A 305 16.70 -12.55 -5.94
CA TRP A 305 15.84 -13.49 -5.24
C TRP A 305 16.67 -14.74 -4.96
N GLU A 306 16.26 -15.62 -4.05
CA GLU A 306 16.98 -16.89 -3.87
C GLU A 306 16.15 -18.09 -4.35
N MET A 307 14.83 -18.03 -4.20
CA MET A 307 13.91 -19.11 -4.56
C MET A 307 13.07 -18.79 -5.80
N TYR A 308 12.30 -17.71 -5.75
CA TYR A 308 11.49 -17.21 -6.88
C TYR A 308 11.17 -15.73 -6.65
N ALA A 309 10.77 -15.02 -7.70
CA ALA A 309 10.30 -13.64 -7.56
C ALA A 309 8.78 -13.60 -7.34
N ILE A 310 8.00 -14.05 -8.31
CA ILE A 310 6.54 -13.95 -8.30
C ILE A 310 5.93 -15.33 -8.08
N GLY A 311 5.03 -15.47 -7.10
CA GLY A 311 4.39 -16.75 -6.81
C GLY A 311 2.94 -16.64 -6.41
N GLY A 312 2.29 -17.79 -6.19
CA GLY A 312 0.92 -17.80 -5.72
C GLY A 312 0.28 -19.19 -5.70
N SER A 313 -0.86 -19.25 -5.01
CA SER A 313 -1.72 -20.42 -4.88
C SER A 313 -3.20 -19.99 -4.97
N ALA A 314 -4.12 -20.92 -5.20
CA ALA A 314 -5.55 -20.63 -5.32
C ALA A 314 -5.92 -19.61 -6.42
N SER A 315 -5.40 -19.82 -7.63
CA SER A 315 -5.84 -19.15 -8.87
C SER A 315 -5.83 -17.61 -8.87
N PRO A 316 -4.76 -16.93 -8.41
CA PRO A 316 -4.64 -15.48 -8.57
C PRO A 316 -4.49 -15.11 -10.05
N THR A 317 -4.97 -13.93 -10.44
CA THR A 317 -4.65 -13.33 -11.74
C THR A 317 -3.45 -12.42 -11.58
N ILE A 318 -2.35 -12.73 -12.28
CA ILE A 318 -1.09 -11.96 -12.21
C ILE A 318 -0.74 -11.43 -13.59
N ASN A 319 -0.64 -10.11 -13.69
CA ASN A 319 -0.24 -9.41 -14.91
C ASN A 319 1.10 -8.72 -14.69
N SER A 320 2.18 -9.38 -15.11
CA SER A 320 3.55 -8.86 -15.12
C SER A 320 3.80 -8.05 -16.39
N GLN A 321 4.19 -6.77 -16.25
CA GLN A 321 4.40 -5.89 -17.39
C GLN A 321 5.61 -4.96 -17.23
N GLY A 322 6.53 -5.00 -18.20
CA GLY A 322 7.67 -4.08 -18.26
C GLY A 322 8.59 -4.10 -17.03
N ASN A 323 8.59 -5.18 -16.27
CA ASN A 323 9.51 -5.39 -15.16
C ASN A 323 10.90 -5.76 -15.68
N ARG A 324 11.91 -5.62 -14.82
CA ARG A 324 13.28 -6.09 -15.10
C ARG A 324 13.62 -7.19 -14.11
N PHE A 325 13.98 -8.36 -14.61
CA PHE A 325 14.35 -9.54 -13.81
C PHE A 325 15.80 -9.92 -14.07
N LEU A 326 16.68 -9.68 -13.11
CA LEU A 326 18.05 -10.17 -13.11
C LEU A 326 18.14 -11.45 -12.29
N ALA A 327 18.15 -12.61 -12.95
CA ALA A 327 18.24 -13.86 -12.23
C ALA A 327 19.58 -14.00 -11.48
N PRO A 328 19.57 -14.65 -10.30
CA PRO A 328 20.80 -15.04 -9.60
C PRO A 328 21.63 -16.00 -10.45
N ASP A 329 22.93 -16.11 -10.15
CA ASP A 329 23.81 -17.06 -10.86
C ASP A 329 23.47 -18.52 -10.58
N ASN A 330 22.74 -18.81 -9.50
CA ASN A 330 22.22 -20.15 -9.22
C ASN A 330 21.33 -20.65 -10.38
N ARG A 331 21.75 -21.74 -11.02
CA ARG A 331 21.03 -22.36 -12.15
C ARG A 331 19.63 -22.86 -11.79
N PHE A 332 19.33 -23.08 -10.51
CA PHE A 332 18.03 -23.55 -10.05
C PHE A 332 17.04 -22.42 -9.71
N SER A 333 17.50 -21.17 -9.76
CA SER A 333 16.70 -19.98 -9.40
C SER A 333 16.46 -19.08 -10.62
N LYS A 334 16.41 -19.66 -11.82
CA LYS A 334 16.21 -18.91 -13.08
C LYS A 334 14.74 -18.62 -13.38
N GLU A 335 13.84 -19.45 -12.88
CA GLU A 335 12.42 -19.21 -13.06
C GLU A 335 11.95 -18.08 -12.14
N VAL A 336 11.33 -17.06 -12.74
CA VAL A 336 10.72 -15.94 -12.02
C VAL A 336 9.49 -16.40 -11.24
N THR A 337 8.75 -17.36 -11.81
CA THR A 337 7.42 -17.80 -11.37
C THR A 337 7.47 -19.02 -10.45
N LYS A 338 6.59 -19.05 -9.44
CA LYS A 338 6.33 -20.24 -8.61
C LYS A 338 4.85 -20.47 -8.38
N TYR A 339 4.31 -21.51 -9.02
CA TYR A 339 2.96 -22.03 -8.76
C TYR A 339 3.00 -22.92 -7.52
N GLU A 340 2.55 -22.39 -6.38
CA GLU A 340 2.58 -23.09 -5.09
C GLU A 340 1.38 -24.01 -4.95
N ASP A 341 1.63 -25.20 -4.39
CA ASP A 341 0.62 -26.17 -3.94
C ASP A 341 -0.41 -26.60 -5.01
N ALA A 342 -0.10 -26.42 -6.29
CA ALA A 342 -0.98 -26.77 -7.41
C ALA A 342 -0.25 -27.65 -8.46
N PRO A 343 -0.87 -28.75 -8.92
CA PRO A 343 -0.35 -29.53 -10.04
C PRO A 343 -0.53 -28.79 -11.38
N GLU A 344 0.25 -29.18 -12.39
CA GLU A 344 0.29 -28.52 -13.70
C GLU A 344 -1.06 -28.49 -14.43
N ASN A 345 -1.87 -29.54 -14.31
CA ASN A 345 -3.21 -29.57 -14.88
C ASN A 345 -4.17 -28.55 -14.24
N GLU A 346 -3.88 -28.08 -13.04
CA GLU A 346 -4.64 -27.04 -12.34
C GLU A 346 -4.10 -25.65 -12.70
N TRP A 347 -2.83 -25.37 -12.41
CA TRP A 347 -2.30 -24.02 -12.53
C TRP A 347 -2.20 -23.53 -13.97
N LYS A 348 -2.14 -24.43 -14.96
CA LYS A 348 -2.23 -24.05 -16.38
C LYS A 348 -3.48 -23.24 -16.73
N ASN A 349 -4.54 -23.37 -15.94
CA ASN A 349 -5.78 -22.63 -16.12
C ASN A 349 -5.78 -21.26 -15.42
N TRP A 350 -4.79 -20.96 -14.58
CA TRP A 350 -4.67 -19.66 -13.91
C TRP A 350 -4.16 -18.61 -14.88
N ASN A 351 -4.54 -17.34 -14.70
CA ASN A 351 -4.18 -16.27 -15.62
C ASN A 351 -2.89 -15.56 -15.18
N TRP A 352 -1.73 -16.09 -15.59
CA TRP A 352 -0.43 -15.49 -15.31
C TRP A 352 0.21 -15.07 -16.62
N ARG A 353 0.48 -13.77 -16.74
CA ARG A 353 0.91 -13.15 -17.99
C ARG A 353 2.19 -12.34 -17.77
N SER A 354 3.07 -12.37 -18.76
CA SER A 354 4.28 -11.54 -18.83
C SER A 354 4.31 -10.81 -20.17
N GLU A 355 4.50 -9.49 -20.15
CA GLU A 355 4.54 -8.66 -21.35
C GLU A 355 5.57 -7.53 -21.25
N GLY A 356 6.48 -7.45 -22.20
CA GLY A 356 7.51 -6.40 -22.23
C GLY A 356 8.55 -6.50 -21.10
N ASP A 357 8.53 -7.57 -20.30
CA ASP A 357 9.49 -7.82 -19.23
C ASP A 357 10.89 -8.08 -19.81
N LEU A 358 11.93 -7.55 -19.15
CA LEU A 358 13.33 -7.80 -19.49
C LEU A 358 13.87 -8.93 -18.63
N MET A 359 14.21 -10.05 -19.27
CA MET A 359 14.79 -11.22 -18.63
C MET A 359 16.32 -11.22 -18.80
N LEU A 360 17.06 -11.19 -17.69
CA LEU A 360 18.52 -11.16 -17.68
C LEU A 360 19.08 -12.38 -16.94
N ASN A 361 20.32 -12.74 -17.29
CA ASN A 361 21.05 -13.87 -16.71
C ASN A 361 20.26 -15.20 -16.76
N GLY A 362 19.53 -15.44 -17.85
CA GLY A 362 18.75 -16.67 -18.04
C GLY A 362 17.42 -16.70 -17.29
N ALA A 363 16.96 -15.58 -16.73
CA ALA A 363 15.61 -15.47 -16.18
C ALA A 363 14.56 -15.90 -17.21
N TYR A 364 13.46 -16.50 -16.76
CA TYR A 364 12.29 -16.73 -17.60
C TYR A 364 11.00 -16.75 -16.76
N PHE A 365 9.88 -16.47 -17.41
CA PHE A 365 8.55 -16.45 -16.81
C PHE A 365 7.68 -17.52 -17.48
N THR A 366 7.15 -18.46 -16.69
CA THR A 366 6.20 -19.46 -17.17
C THR A 366 4.80 -18.85 -17.14
N SER A 367 4.21 -18.61 -18.31
CA SER A 367 2.85 -18.05 -18.42
C SER A 367 1.79 -19.16 -18.45
N SER A 368 0.56 -18.82 -18.05
CA SER A 368 -0.58 -19.74 -18.02
C SER A 368 -1.91 -19.04 -18.34
N GLY A 369 -2.95 -19.84 -18.60
CA GLY A 369 -4.31 -19.37 -18.86
C GLY A 369 -4.60 -19.12 -20.34
N ALA A 370 -5.86 -18.79 -20.64
CA ALA A 370 -6.39 -18.71 -22.01
C ALA A 370 -5.94 -17.45 -22.81
N GLY A 371 -4.90 -16.75 -22.36
CA GLY A 371 -4.46 -15.48 -22.95
C GLY A 371 -5.26 -14.26 -22.48
N ALA A 372 -4.95 -13.09 -23.04
CA ALA A 372 -5.55 -11.80 -22.69
C ALA A 372 -7.03 -11.72 -23.10
N SER A 373 -7.90 -11.19 -22.23
CA SER A 373 -9.21 -10.71 -22.67
C SER A 373 -9.02 -9.59 -23.70
N SER A 374 -9.99 -9.38 -24.60
CA SER A 374 -9.93 -8.30 -25.58
C SER A 374 -9.82 -6.90 -24.94
N SER A 375 -10.26 -6.75 -23.68
CA SER A 375 -10.08 -5.55 -22.86
C SER A 375 -8.65 -5.39 -22.31
N TYR A 376 -7.99 -6.47 -21.87
CA TYR A 376 -6.58 -6.46 -21.45
C TYR A 376 -5.64 -6.18 -22.64
N ALA A 377 -5.90 -6.78 -23.80
CA ALA A 377 -5.10 -6.53 -25.01
C ALA A 377 -5.16 -5.05 -25.44
N LYS A 378 -6.33 -4.40 -25.27
CA LYS A 378 -6.46 -2.94 -25.48
C LYS A 378 -5.77 -2.13 -24.39
N ALA A 379 -5.82 -2.56 -23.13
CA ALA A 379 -5.08 -1.94 -22.04
C ALA A 379 -3.58 -1.94 -22.31
N SER A 380 -3.06 -3.12 -22.60
CA SER A 380 -1.64 -3.34 -22.82
C SER A 380 -1.10 -2.65 -24.07
N SER A 381 -1.95 -2.34 -25.06
CA SER A 381 -1.55 -1.57 -26.24
C SER A 381 -1.00 -0.16 -25.94
N LEU A 382 -1.26 0.37 -24.74
CA LEU A 382 -0.69 1.64 -24.25
C LEU A 382 0.68 1.45 -23.56
N GLY A 383 1.06 0.23 -23.19
CA GLY A 383 2.40 -0.20 -22.80
C GLY A 383 2.91 0.32 -21.45
N ALA A 384 3.53 -0.58 -20.68
CA ALA A 384 4.36 -0.20 -19.54
C ALA A 384 5.60 0.63 -19.99
N ARG A 385 6.34 1.24 -19.04
CA ARG A 385 7.65 1.83 -19.37
C ARG A 385 8.60 0.76 -19.92
N PRO A 386 9.49 1.09 -20.86
CA PRO A 386 10.45 0.11 -21.39
C PRO A 386 11.27 -0.49 -20.25
N SER A 387 11.31 -1.82 -20.19
CA SER A 387 11.99 -2.57 -19.13
C SER A 387 13.49 -2.30 -19.04
N THR A 388 14.10 -1.79 -20.12
CA THR A 388 15.51 -1.34 -20.16
C THR A 388 15.78 -0.06 -19.37
N LEU A 389 14.76 0.76 -19.07
CA LEU A 389 14.90 2.00 -18.32
C LEU A 389 14.65 1.83 -16.82
N ILE A 390 14.25 0.62 -16.39
CA ILE A 390 13.71 0.40 -15.06
C ILE A 390 14.73 0.63 -13.95
N SER A 391 15.99 0.27 -14.16
CA SER A 391 17.03 0.58 -13.16
C SER A 391 17.21 2.08 -12.94
N SER A 392 17.01 2.90 -13.98
CA SER A 392 17.04 4.37 -13.85
C SER A 392 15.78 4.91 -13.18
N ILE A 393 14.61 4.41 -13.59
CA ILE A 393 13.30 4.86 -13.08
C ILE A 393 13.14 4.54 -11.59
N THR A 394 13.67 3.40 -11.14
CA THR A 394 13.61 2.92 -9.74
C THR A 394 14.86 3.25 -8.93
N SER A 395 15.80 4.03 -9.47
CA SER A 395 17.03 4.43 -8.76
C SER A 395 16.77 5.24 -7.49
N GLY A 396 15.60 5.88 -7.39
CA GLY A 396 15.16 6.64 -6.23
C GLY A 396 14.22 5.89 -5.30
N SER A 397 14.03 4.58 -5.46
CA SER A 397 13.14 3.79 -4.61
C SER A 397 13.63 3.74 -3.15
N GLY A 398 12.70 3.60 -2.22
CA GLY A 398 12.94 3.67 -0.78
C GLY A 398 12.63 5.05 -0.19
N ALA A 399 12.92 5.20 1.10
CA ALA A 399 12.74 6.45 1.82
C ALA A 399 13.65 7.54 1.24
N LEU A 400 13.03 8.68 0.92
CA LEU A 400 13.70 9.80 0.25
C LEU A 400 14.35 10.74 1.26
N ASN A 401 15.56 11.19 0.93
CA ASN A 401 16.25 12.24 1.66
C ASN A 401 15.79 13.65 1.24
N CYS A 402 14.49 13.94 1.36
CA CYS A 402 13.96 15.27 1.07
C CYS A 402 14.47 16.29 2.10
N ARG A 403 15.05 17.41 1.65
CA ARG A 403 15.45 18.52 2.52
C ARG A 403 14.50 19.71 2.38
N LYS A 404 14.23 20.38 3.50
CA LYS A 404 13.43 21.62 3.52
C LYS A 404 14.11 22.69 2.68
N GLY A 405 13.31 23.43 1.89
CA GLY A 405 13.82 24.47 1.00
C GLY A 405 14.55 23.99 -0.27
N SER A 406 14.55 22.68 -0.55
CA SER A 406 15.01 22.13 -1.83
C SER A 406 13.98 21.19 -2.43
N ARG A 407 14.15 20.86 -3.71
CA ARG A 407 13.43 19.73 -4.31
C ARG A 407 13.75 18.45 -3.53
N CYS A 408 12.74 17.59 -3.45
CA CYS A 408 12.98 16.17 -3.24
C CYS A 408 13.30 15.52 -4.61
#